data_AF-A0A0N1EG12-F1
#
_entry.id   AF-A0A0N1EG12-F1
#
_cell.length_a   1.000
_cell.length_b   1.000
_cell.length_c   1.000
_cell.angle_alpha   90.00
_cell.angle_beta   90.00
_cell.angle_gamma   90.00
#
_symmetry.space_group_name_H-M   'P 1'
#
loop_
_entity.id
_entity.type
_entity.pdbx_description
1 polymer ?
#
loop_
_entity_poly.entity_id
_entity_poly.type
_entity_poly.pdbx_seq_one_letter_code
_entity_poly.pdbx_strand_id
1 'polypeptide(L)' 'MGQVAALYAPEDLVGRQVAAVVNFPTRQIGKALSEALTLGFADEEGRVVLFAPDQPVPNGSRLF' A
#
# COMPACT_ATOMS: atom_id res chain seq x y z
N MET A 1 14.22 -3.31 -2.33
CA MET A 1 13.53 -2.34 -1.45
C MET A 1 12.17 -2.05 -2.06
N GLY A 2 11.13 -1.91 -1.24
CA GLY A 2 9.75 -1.69 -1.72
C GLY A 2 9.59 -0.31 -2.36
N GLN A 3 8.62 -0.17 -3.28
CA GLN A 3 8.38 1.07 -4.05
C GLN A 3 8.04 2.29 -3.18
N VAL A 4 7.69 2.09 -1.91
CA VAL A 4 7.28 3.13 -0.96
C VAL A 4 8.39 3.53 0.03
N ALA A 5 9.51 2.81 0.05
CA ALA A 5 10.59 3.02 1.04
C ALA A 5 11.28 4.39 0.92
N ALA A 6 11.03 5.13 -0.17
CA ALA A 6 11.53 6.49 -0.35
C ALA A 6 10.80 7.52 0.53
N LEU A 7 9.57 7.23 0.97
CA LEU A 7 8.72 8.18 1.71
C LEU A 7 8.31 7.69 3.11
N TYR A 8 8.48 6.40 3.40
CA TYR A 8 8.01 5.81 4.66
C TYR A 8 9.06 4.92 5.28
N ALA A 9 9.35 5.14 6.55
CA ALA A 9 10.07 4.19 7.39
C ALA A 9 9.12 3.05 7.81
N PRO A 10 9.64 1.86 8.18
CA PRO A 10 8.81 0.74 8.63
C PRO A 10 7.88 1.11 9.80
N GLU A 11 8.33 1.98 10.70
CA GLU A 11 7.58 2.41 11.88
C GLU A 11 6.37 3.28 11.50
N ASP A 12 6.46 4.05 10.43
CA ASP A 12 5.37 4.91 9.91
C ASP A 12 4.20 4.09 9.33
N LEU A 13 4.45 2.83 9.00
CA LEU A 13 3.47 1.95 8.35
C LEU A 13 2.61 1.20 9.37
N VAL A 14 3.08 1.04 10.61
CA VAL A 14 2.35 0.29 11.63
C VAL A 14 1.11 1.06 12.05
N GLY A 15 -0.07 0.45 11.87
CA GLY A 15 -1.36 1.06 12.21
C GLY A 15 -1.94 2.00 11.15
N ARG A 16 -1.22 2.26 10.05
CA ARG A 16 -1.72 3.07 8.93
C ARG A 16 -2.79 2.30 8.15
N GLN A 17 -3.91 2.96 7.84
CA GLN A 17 -4.88 2.42 6.89
C GLN A 17 -4.45 2.69 5.45
N VAL A 18 -4.55 1.67 4.61
CA VAL A 18 -4.20 1.71 3.18
C VAL A 18 -5.32 1.07 2.36
N ALA A 19 -5.39 1.40 1.07
CA ALA A 19 -6.19 0.64 0.12
C ALA A 19 -5.33 -0.41 -0.61
N ALA A 20 -5.94 -1.54 -0.97
CA ALA A 20 -5.28 -2.57 -1.75
C ALA A 20 -6.28 -3.33 -2.63
N VAL A 21 -5.81 -3.81 -3.78
CA VAL A 21 -6.51 -4.82 -4.58
C VAL A 21 -6.12 -6.19 -4.03
N VAL A 22 -7.11 -6.98 -3.60
CA VAL A 22 -6.91 -8.24 -2.87
C VAL A 22 -7.30 -9.49 -3.65
N ASN A 23 -7.77 -9.33 -4.89
CA ASN A 23 -8.25 -10.44 -5.74
C ASN A 23 -7.33 -10.73 -6.93
N PHE A 24 -6.11 -10.17 -6.92
CA PHE A 24 -5.12 -10.51 -7.94
C PHE A 24 -4.40 -11.82 -7.60
N PRO A 25 -3.94 -12.57 -8.62
CA PRO A 25 -3.03 -13.68 -8.40
C PRO A 25 -1.81 -13.22 -7.60
N THR A 26 -1.32 -14.10 -6.72
CA THR A 26 -0.15 -13.82 -5.91
C THR A 26 1.06 -13.49 -6.78
N ARG A 27 1.82 -12.47 -6.41
CA ARG A 27 3.01 -12.04 -7.13
C ARG A 27 4.27 -12.31 -6.31
N GLN A 28 5.24 -12.99 -6.89
CA GLN A 28 6.56 -13.17 -6.27
C GLN A 28 7.37 -11.87 -6.35
N ILE A 29 7.83 -11.35 -5.20
CA ILE A 29 8.69 -10.17 -5.11
C ILE A 29 9.94 -10.54 -4.29
N GLY A 30 11.04 -10.81 -4.99
CA GLY A 30 12.25 -11.33 -4.34
C GLY A 30 11.94 -12.65 -3.63
N LYS A 31 12.10 -12.69 -2.30
CA LYS A 31 11.77 -13.86 -1.46
C LYS A 31 10.35 -13.83 -0.88
N ALA A 32 9.64 -12.71 -0.99
CA ALA A 32 8.30 -12.54 -0.44
C ALA A 32 7.23 -12.87 -1.49
N LEU A 33 6.15 -13.52 -1.05
CA LEU A 33 4.94 -13.71 -1.84
C LEU A 33 3.96 -12.58 -1.50
N SER A 34 3.58 -11.78 -2.49
CA SER A 34 2.62 -10.68 -2.34
C SER A 34 1.22 -11.16 -2.72
N GLU A 35 0.30 -11.15 -1.76
CA GLU A 35 -1.09 -11.58 -1.96
C GLU A 35 -2.05 -10.39 -2.22
N ALA A 36 -1.54 -9.16 -2.09
CA ALA A 36 -2.29 -7.94 -2.35
C ALA A 36 -1.41 -6.93 -3.09
N LEU A 37 -2.06 -6.00 -3.79
CA LEU A 37 -1.45 -4.84 -4.40
C LEU A 37 -1.90 -3.58 -3.65
N THR A 38 -1.01 -3.01 -2.82
CA THR A 38 -1.28 -1.74 -2.13
C THR A 38 -1.35 -0.58 -3.13
N LEU A 39 -2.29 0.33 -2.93
CA LEU A 39 -2.55 1.46 -3.82
C LEU A 39 -1.82 2.72 -3.37
N GLY A 40 -1.30 3.47 -4.35
CA GLY A 40 -0.64 4.75 -4.15
C GLY A 40 -0.47 5.50 -5.46
N PHE A 41 -0.05 6.75 -5.37
CA PHE A 41 0.15 7.66 -6.49
C PHE A 41 1.59 8.13 -6.52
N ALA A 42 2.13 8.40 -7.71
CA ALA A 42 3.42 9.06 -7.83
C ALA A 42 3.29 10.53 -7.42
N ASP A 43 4.21 11.04 -6.59
CA ASP A 43 4.41 12.48 -6.41
C ASP A 43 5.19 13.09 -7.59
N GLU A 44 5.50 14.39 -7.50
CA GLU A 44 6.25 15.11 -8.54
C GLU A 44 7.66 14.54 -8.80
N GLU A 45 8.24 13.83 -7.83
CA GLU A 45 9.55 13.18 -7.93
C GLU A 45 9.44 11.69 -8.32
N GLY A 46 8.23 11.21 -8.63
CA GLY A 46 7.98 9.81 -9.01
C GLY A 46 7.97 8.83 -7.83
N ARG A 47 8.00 9.32 -6.58
CA ARG A 47 7.96 8.47 -5.38
C ARG A 47 6.52 8.10 -5.05
N VAL A 48 6.31 6.89 -4.54
CA VAL A 48 4.95 6.37 -4.30
C VAL A 48 4.41 6.86 -2.96
N VAL A 49 3.40 7.72 -3.01
CA VAL A 49 2.57 8.16 -1.88
C VAL A 49 1.41 7.18 -1.69
N LEU A 50 1.29 6.59 -0.49
CA LEU A 50 0.24 5.63 -0.17
C LEU A 50 -1.13 6.31 -0.04
N PHE A 51 -2.14 5.78 -0.72
CA PHE A 51 -3.54 6.18 -0.51
C PHE A 51 -4.01 5.72 0.88
N ALA A 52 -4.74 6.61 1.57
CA ALA A 52 -5.42 6.33 2.82
C ALA A 52 -6.80 7.02 2.79
N PRO A 53 -7.81 6.46 3.47
CA PRO A 53 -9.06 7.16 3.66
C PRO A 53 -8.84 8.44 4.48
N ASP A 54 -9.66 9.46 4.24
CA ASP A 54 -9.65 10.73 4.96
C ASP A 54 -10.10 10.58 6.43
N GLN A 55 -10.88 9.53 6.71
CA GLN A 55 -11.36 9.17 8.04
C GLN A 55 -11.16 7.68 8.33
N PRO A 56 -11.07 7.27 9.60
CA PRO A 56 -11.02 5.87 9.94
C PRO A 56 -12.26 5.11 9.45
N VAL A 57 -12.03 4.01 8.73
CA VAL A 57 -13.09 3.10 8.26
C VAL A 57 -12.84 1.68 8.76
N PRO A 58 -13.83 0.79 8.81
CA PRO A 58 -13.60 -0.62 9.12
C PRO A 58 -12.58 -1.25 8.15
N ASN A 59 -11.65 -2.04 8.67
CA ASN A 59 -10.71 -2.78 7.81
C ASN A 59 -11.46 -3.79 6.95
N GLY A 60 -11.14 -3.83 5.65
CA GLY A 60 -11.83 -4.67 4.68
C GLY A 60 -13.07 -4.04 4.04
N SER A 61 -13.38 -2.77 4.35
CA SER A 61 -14.39 -2.01 3.61
C SER A 61 -14.07 -1.97 2.12
N ARG A 62 -15.10 -2.16 1.29
CA ARG A 62 -14.98 -2.21 -0.17
C ARG A 62 -14.66 -0.82 -0.73
N LEU A 63 -13.66 -0.76 -1.62
CA LEU A 63 -13.42 0.40 -2.48
C LEU A 63 -14.48 0.43 -3.59
N PHE A 64 -15.06 1.60 -3.86
CA PHE A 64 -16.05 1.82 -4.91
C PHE A 64 -15.49 2.71 -6.01
#